data_AF-A0A355DD95-F1
#
_entry.id   AF-A0A355DD95-F1
#
_cell.length_a   1.000
_cell.length_b   1.000
_cell.length_c   1.000
_cell.angle_alpha   90.00
_cell.angle_beta   90.00
_cell.angle_gamma   90.00
#
_symmetry.space_group_name_H-M   'P 1'
#
loop_
_entity.id
_entity.type
_entity.pdbx_description
1 polymer ?
#
loop_
_entity_poly.entity_id
_entity_poly.type
_entity_poly.pdbx_seq_one_letter_code
_entity_poly.pdbx_strand_id
1 'polypeptide(L)' 'ISPYRVGRERARALHEAAGVPFYEVFVDTPLDVCEGRDPKGLYAMARAGEIADFTGVDGPYEPPEAPDLVLTPDDGPA' A
#
# COMPACT_ATOMS: atom_id res chain seq x y z
N ILE A 1 -5.41 -2.48 0.09
CA ILE A 1 -4.33 -1.47 -0.01
C ILE A 1 -4.88 -0.14 0.53
N SER A 2 -4.06 0.67 1.19
CA SER A 2 -4.44 1.96 1.78
C SER A 2 -3.76 3.12 1.02
N PRO A 3 -4.23 3.47 -0.19
CA PRO A 3 -3.52 4.37 -1.10
C PRO A 3 -3.51 5.82 -0.63
N TYR A 4 -4.55 6.30 0.03
CA TYR A 4 -4.69 7.71 0.40
C TYR A 4 -4.24 7.99 1.84
N ARG A 5 -3.49 9.07 2.05
CA ARG A 5 -3.02 9.51 3.37
C ARG A 5 -4.17 9.76 4.34
N VAL A 6 -5.23 10.43 3.86
CA VAL A 6 -6.43 10.72 4.67
C VAL A 6 -7.08 9.46 5.24
N GLY A 7 -7.02 8.34 4.50
CA GLY A 7 -7.54 7.06 4.97
C GLY A 7 -6.74 6.49 6.14
N ARG A 8 -5.41 6.64 6.08
CA ARG A 8 -4.49 6.17 7.12
C ARG A 8 -4.54 7.06 8.36
N GLU A 9 -4.61 8.38 8.18
CA GLU A 9 -4.83 9.36 9.26
C GLU A 9 -6.12 9.09 10.02
N ARG A 10 -7.23 8.83 9.29
CA ARG A 10 -8.51 8.45 9.91
C ARG A 10 -8.38 7.16 10.72
N ALA A 11 -7.69 6.16 10.20
CA ALA A 11 -7.46 4.90 10.92
C ALA A 11 -6.67 5.13 12.23
N ARG A 12 -5.60 5.94 12.17
CA ARG A 12 -4.80 6.33 13.35
C ARG A 12 -5.65 7.04 14.40
N ALA A 13 -6.43 8.05 13.99
CA ALA A 13 -7.30 8.81 14.90
C ALA A 13 -8.36 7.95 15.61
N LEU A 14 -8.93 6.96 14.92
CA LEU A 14 -9.89 6.03 15.53
C LEU A 14 -9.26 5.16 16.62
N HIS A 15 -8.02 4.71 16.41
CA HIS A 15 -7.29 3.92 17.41
C HIS A 15 -6.89 4.76 18.62
N GLU A 16 -6.40 5.98 18.38
CA GLU A 16 -6.07 6.94 19.44
C GLU A 16 -7.29 7.25 20.32
N ALA A 17 -8.46 7.52 19.71
CA ALA A 17 -9.70 7.74 20.43
C ALA A 17 -10.16 6.52 21.26
N ALA A 18 -9.82 5.31 20.82
CA ALA A 18 -10.11 4.08 21.53
C ALA A 18 -9.04 3.71 22.59
N GLY A 19 -7.97 4.49 22.70
CA GLY A 19 -6.83 4.17 23.57
C GLY A 19 -6.06 2.93 23.16
N VAL A 20 -6.13 2.54 21.88
CA VAL A 20 -5.45 1.37 21.32
C VAL A 20 -4.20 1.82 20.57
N PRO A 21 -3.03 1.19 20.79
CA PRO A 21 -1.83 1.50 20.02
C PRO A 21 -2.04 1.26 18.51
N PHE A 22 -1.50 2.15 17.69
CA PHE A 22 -1.54 2.06 16.24
C PHE A 22 -0.13 2.27 15.69
N TYR A 23 0.29 1.38 14.78
CA TYR A 23 1.57 1.46 14.10
C TYR A 23 1.34 1.36 12.58
N GLU A 24 1.86 2.31 11.83
CA GLU A 24 1.83 2.35 10.38
C GLU A 24 3.10 1.73 9.81
N VAL A 25 2.96 0.56 9.19
CA VAL A 25 4.06 -0.12 8.49
C VAL A 25 3.90 0.13 6.99
N PHE A 26 4.87 0.82 6.40
CA PHE A 26 4.94 1.02 4.96
C PHE A 26 5.70 -0.13 4.31
N VAL A 27 5.01 -0.93 3.49
CA VAL A 27 5.66 -1.94 2.65
C VAL A 27 6.01 -1.29 1.31
N ASP A 28 7.23 -0.75 1.24
CA ASP A 28 7.79 -0.02 0.11
C ASP A 28 8.41 -0.98 -0.91
N THR A 29 7.56 -1.76 -1.57
CA THR A 29 7.98 -2.60 -2.70
C THR A 29 7.76 -1.84 -4.01
N PRO A 30 8.78 -1.72 -4.87
CA PRO A 30 8.63 -1.10 -6.19
C PRO A 30 7.48 -1.72 -7.01
N LEU A 31 6.81 -0.89 -7.81
CA LEU A 31 5.64 -1.30 -8.59
C LEU A 31 5.97 -2.39 -9.60
N ASP A 32 7.09 -2.30 -10.29
CA ASP A 32 7.57 -3.30 -11.25
C ASP A 32 7.79 -4.67 -10.60
N VAL A 33 8.29 -4.70 -9.37
CA VAL A 33 8.40 -5.93 -8.56
C VAL A 33 7.02 -6.47 -8.19
N CYS A 34 6.07 -5.59 -7.83
CA CYS A 34 4.69 -5.99 -7.53
C CYS A 34 3.98 -6.58 -8.76
N GLU A 35 4.12 -5.92 -9.92
CA GLU A 35 3.58 -6.36 -11.21
C GLU A 35 4.22 -7.66 -11.68
N GLY A 36 5.53 -7.81 -11.51
CA GLY A 36 6.23 -9.05 -11.85
C GLY A 36 5.79 -10.25 -10.99
N ARG A 37 5.39 -10.00 -9.73
CA ARG A 37 4.89 -11.05 -8.83
C ARG A 37 3.43 -11.42 -9.10
N ASP A 38 2.59 -10.43 -9.43
CA ASP A 38 1.13 -10.48 -9.67
C ASP A 38 0.43 -11.81 -9.30
N PRO A 39 0.37 -12.17 -8.00
CA PRO A 39 -0.02 -13.52 -7.58
C PRO A 39 -1.50 -13.83 -7.84
N LYS A 40 -2.28 -12.81 -8.18
CA LYS A 40 -3.72 -12.90 -8.42
C LYS A 40 -4.12 -12.50 -9.84
N GLY A 41 -3.17 -12.12 -10.71
CA GLY A 41 -3.46 -11.62 -12.05
C GLY A 41 -4.14 -10.24 -12.09
N LEU A 42 -4.18 -9.51 -10.97
CA LEU A 42 -4.92 -8.26 -10.88
C LEU A 42 -4.22 -7.12 -11.61
N TYR A 43 -2.89 -7.09 -11.59
CA TYR A 43 -2.12 -6.12 -12.38
C TYR A 43 -2.29 -6.39 -13.87
N ALA A 44 -2.26 -7.65 -14.29
CA ALA A 44 -2.52 -8.02 -15.68
C ALA A 44 -3.92 -7.57 -16.15
N MET A 45 -4.96 -7.81 -15.35
CA MET A 45 -6.33 -7.36 -15.64
C MET A 45 -6.45 -5.82 -15.69
N ALA A 46 -5.81 -5.12 -14.75
CA ALA A 46 -5.77 -3.66 -14.74
C ALA A 46 -5.07 -3.08 -15.99
N ARG A 47 -3.93 -3.67 -16.39
CA ARG A 47 -3.21 -3.29 -17.62
C ARG A 47 -4.01 -3.60 -18.89
N ALA A 48 -4.87 -4.62 -18.86
CA ALA A 48 -5.81 -4.93 -19.93
C ALA A 48 -7.04 -3.99 -19.96
N GLY A 49 -7.20 -3.10 -18.97
CA GLY A 49 -8.32 -2.17 -18.87
C GLY A 49 -9.61 -2.82 -18.32
N GLU A 50 -9.52 -4.02 -17.75
CA GLU A 50 -10.66 -4.73 -17.16
C GLU A 50 -10.97 -4.24 -15.75
N ILE A 51 -10.01 -3.58 -15.10
CA ILE A 51 -10.15 -2.98 -13.77
C ILE A 51 -9.75 -1.51 -13.87
N ALA A 52 -10.65 -0.62 -13.48
CA ALA A 52 -10.40 0.82 -13.41
C ALA A 52 -10.03 1.25 -11.98
N ASP A 53 -9.37 2.40 -11.86
CA ASP A 53 -8.93 3.02 -10.60
C ASP A 53 -8.02 2.10 -9.77
N PHE A 54 -7.20 1.30 -10.45
CA PHE A 54 -6.30 0.34 -9.83
C PHE A 54 -5.05 1.04 -9.30
N THR A 55 -4.84 0.94 -7.99
CA THR A 55 -3.72 1.57 -7.29
C THR A 55 -2.38 1.18 -7.90
N GLY A 56 -1.60 2.17 -8.36
CA GLY A 56 -0.29 1.98 -8.99
C GLY A 56 -0.33 1.86 -10.51
N VAL A 57 -1.50 1.66 -11.13
CA VAL A 57 -1.66 1.65 -12.60
C VAL A 57 -2.28 2.97 -13.05
N ASP A 58 -3.54 3.19 -12.70
CA ASP A 58 -4.36 4.36 -13.06
C ASP A 58 -4.94 5.08 -11.83
N GLY A 59 -4.93 4.43 -10.66
CA GLY A 59 -5.24 5.03 -9.36
C GLY A 59 -3.99 5.47 -8.58
N PRO A 60 -4.06 6.55 -7.78
CA PRO A 60 -2.91 7.06 -7.02
C PRO A 60 -2.52 6.14 -5.86
N TYR A 61 -1.26 6.21 -5.47
CA TYR A 61 -0.75 5.75 -4.19
C TYR A 61 0.04 6.90 -3.56
N GLU A 62 -0.41 7.41 -2.43
CA GLU A 62 0.25 8.46 -1.67
C GLU A 62 1.10 7.80 -0.57
N PRO A 63 2.44 7.75 -0.72
CA PRO A 63 3.30 7.15 0.29
C PRO A 63 3.11 7.82 1.67
N PRO A 64 3.22 7.07 2.78
CA PRO A 64 3.19 7.67 4.11
C PRO A 64 4.44 8.53 4.35
N GLU A 65 4.26 9.70 4.97
CA GLU A 65 5.35 10.65 5.22
C GLU A 65 6.17 10.30 6.47
N ALA A 66 5.53 9.73 7.48
CA ALA A 66 6.15 9.35 8.74
C ALA A 66 5.61 7.99 9.23
N PRO A 67 5.85 6.89 8.48
CA PRO A 67 5.49 5.56 8.94
C PRO A 67 6.34 5.17 10.16
N ASP A 68 5.78 4.32 11.02
CA ASP A 68 6.47 3.78 12.20
C ASP A 68 7.56 2.75 11.80
N LEU A 69 7.40 2.12 10.64
CA LEU A 69 8.38 1.21 10.04
C LEU A 69 8.26 1.24 8.51
N VAL A 70 9.39 1.16 7.82
CA VAL A 70 9.46 0.92 6.37
C VAL A 70 10.06 -0.47 6.14
N LEU A 71 9.41 -1.26 5.30
CA LEU A 71 9.88 -2.57 4.83
C LEU A 71 10.07 -2.53 3.31
N THR A 72 11.25 -2.92 2.88
CA THR A 72 11.68 -3.04 1.49
C THR A 72 11.78 -4.52 1.09
N PRO A 73 11.88 -4.84 -0.21
CA PRO A 73 12.06 -6.22 -0.67
C PRO A 73 13.32 -6.92 -0.12
N ASP A 74 14.31 -6.14 0.32
CA ASP A 74 15.60 -6.64 0.81
C ASP A 74 15.59 -7.01 2.30
N ASP A 75 14.51 -6.68 3.03
CA ASP A 75 14.38 -6.97 4.46
C ASP A 75 14.01 -8.45 4.77
N GLY A 76 13.72 -9.24 3.73
CA GLY A 76 13.39 -10.67 3.83
C GLY A 76 14.54 -11.60 3.42
N PRO A 77 14.45 -12.91 3.72
CA PRO A 77 15.39 -13.88 3.16
C PRO A 77 15.31 -13.88 1.63
N ALA A 78 16.50 -13.97 1.01
CA ALA A 78 16.66 -14.11 -0.44
C ALA A 78 16.00 -15.37 -0.99
#